data_AF-A0A7V1ZIU2-F1
#
_entry.id   AF-A0A7V1ZIU2-F1
#
_cell.length_a   1.000
_cell.length_b   1.000
_cell.length_c   1.000
_cell.angle_alpha   90.00
_cell.angle_beta   90.00
_cell.angle_gamma   90.00
#
_symmetry.space_group_name_H-M   'P 1'
#
loop_
_entity.id
_entity.type
_entity.pdbx_description
1 polymer ?
#
loop_
_entity_poly.entity_id
_entity_poly.type
_entity_poly.pdbx_seq_one_letter_code
_entity_poly.pdbx_strand_id
1 'polypeptide(L)'
;MLAEGLGALQMTGHRARCVHPAAKLAELRLSQGRLEEAELLLAGFEELPEAAHALAALHLARGELAMAAALLHRRLNRVGGDGVLAAPFLGLLVDVQLAEGAVLSTFRGTETSGRKAADLVAGLLTRACLSALTVRVLAEEAGLARELDPARVSQASWYPREFKPRIYPKLLAKAQEMPELGLADRSPWSLQASFRLAASFSTKKLATAVADLLRFGALRAEGLEPWAPVVLAYASLFAASNSS
;
A
#
# COMPACT_ATOMS: atom_id res chain seq x y z
N MET A 1 -27.92 5.68 23.79
CA MET A 1 -28.14 4.45 23.01
C MET A 1 -26.93 3.53 22.90
N LEU A 2 -25.81 3.88 22.25
CA LEU A 2 -24.65 2.97 22.13
C LEU A 2 -23.79 2.86 23.41
N ALA A 3 -23.62 3.95 24.17
CA ALA A 3 -22.95 3.92 25.47
C ALA A 3 -23.72 3.10 26.52
N GLU A 4 -25.06 3.12 26.46
CA GLU A 4 -25.92 2.26 27.29
C GLU A 4 -25.77 0.78 26.92
N GLY A 5 -25.56 0.46 25.64
CA GLY A 5 -25.30 -0.90 25.18
C GLY A 5 -23.97 -1.48 25.70
N LEU A 6 -22.92 -0.65 25.77
CA LEU A 6 -21.64 -1.03 26.40
C LEU A 6 -21.77 -1.19 27.91
N GLY A 7 -22.49 -0.29 28.59
CA GLY A 7 -22.79 -0.41 30.02
C GLY A 7 -23.58 -1.68 30.34
N ALA A 8 -24.59 -2.01 29.53
CA ALA A 8 -25.35 -3.25 29.66
C ALA A 8 -24.48 -4.50 29.45
N LEU A 9 -23.58 -4.49 28.47
CA LEU A 9 -22.61 -5.58 28.26
C LEU A 9 -21.58 -5.71 29.40
N GLN A 10 -21.09 -4.61 29.96
CA GLN A 10 -20.21 -4.64 31.13
C GLN A 10 -20.90 -5.21 32.36
N MET A 11 -22.18 -4.90 32.55
CA MET A 11 -23.02 -5.45 33.64
C MET A 11 -23.30 -6.94 33.49
N THR A 12 -23.24 -7.50 32.28
CA THR A 12 -23.41 -8.96 32.06
C THR A 12 -22.19 -9.80 32.45
N GLY A 13 -21.05 -9.17 32.79
CA GLY A 13 -19.84 -9.87 33.22
C GLY A 13 -19.18 -10.74 32.14
N HIS A 14 -19.65 -10.67 30.90
CA HIS A 14 -19.08 -11.42 29.79
C HIS A 14 -17.73 -10.82 29.38
N ARG A 15 -16.64 -11.46 29.85
CA ARG A 15 -15.30 -11.26 29.32
C ARG A 15 -15.26 -11.86 27.92
N ALA A 16 -15.34 -11.02 26.89
CA ALA A 16 -15.07 -11.45 25.53
C ALA A 16 -13.69 -12.11 25.50
N ARG A 17 -13.66 -13.41 25.19
CA ARG A 17 -12.52 -14.29 25.44
C ARG A 17 -11.26 -13.92 24.64
N CYS A 18 -11.34 -12.96 23.71
CA CYS A 18 -10.24 -12.58 22.82
C CYS A 18 -10.14 -11.09 22.43
N VAL A 19 -11.18 -10.25 22.61
CA VAL A 19 -11.16 -8.83 22.16
C VAL A 19 -12.05 -7.98 23.06
N HIS A 20 -11.53 -6.89 23.64
CA HIS A 20 -12.33 -5.98 24.46
C HIS A 20 -13.29 -5.14 23.57
N PRO A 21 -14.61 -5.13 23.82
CA PRO A 21 -15.57 -4.42 22.97
C PRO A 21 -15.29 -2.93 22.82
N ALA A 22 -14.84 -2.27 23.90
CA ALA A 22 -14.51 -0.85 23.87
C ALA A 22 -13.26 -0.57 23.01
N ALA A 23 -12.27 -1.47 23.03
CA ALA A 23 -11.07 -1.34 22.19
C ALA A 23 -11.43 -1.46 20.71
N LYS A 24 -12.30 -2.42 20.36
CA LYS A 24 -12.74 -2.59 18.97
C LYS A 24 -13.58 -1.42 18.48
N LEU A 25 -14.44 -0.88 19.34
CA LEU A 25 -15.21 0.30 19.01
C LEU A 25 -14.31 1.53 18.86
N ALA A 26 -13.29 1.68 19.70
CA ALA A 26 -12.31 2.76 19.56
C ALA A 26 -11.57 2.69 18.22
N GLU A 27 -11.15 1.50 17.75
CA GLU A 27 -10.56 1.35 16.41
C GLU A 27 -11.49 1.81 15.29
N LEU A 28 -12.79 1.48 15.38
CA LEU A 28 -13.79 1.94 14.42
C LEU A 28 -14.01 3.45 14.48
N ARG A 29 -13.85 4.08 15.66
CA ARG A 29 -13.94 5.54 15.80
C ARG A 29 -12.69 6.24 15.27
N LEU A 30 -11.51 5.67 15.51
CA LEU A 30 -10.26 6.13 14.91
C LEU A 30 -10.33 6.09 13.39
N SER A 31 -10.84 5.00 12.80
CA SER A 31 -11.01 4.89 11.35
C SER A 31 -12.04 5.87 10.78
N GLN A 32 -12.92 6.45 11.61
CA GLN A 32 -13.87 7.49 11.24
C GLN A 32 -13.35 8.92 11.50
N GLY A 33 -12.09 9.06 11.94
CA GLY A 33 -11.50 10.36 12.29
C GLY A 33 -12.00 10.95 13.61
N ARG A 34 -12.75 10.20 14.41
CA ARG A 34 -13.33 10.65 15.69
C ARG A 34 -12.37 10.33 16.84
N LEU A 35 -11.28 11.09 16.94
CA LEU A 35 -10.18 10.83 17.87
C LEU A 35 -10.59 10.99 19.34
N GLU A 36 -11.42 11.99 19.64
CA GLU A 36 -11.89 12.30 21.00
C GLU A 36 -12.84 11.21 21.51
N GLU A 37 -13.73 10.70 20.65
CA GLU A 37 -14.62 9.58 21.00
C GLU A 37 -13.80 8.30 21.22
N ALA A 38 -12.76 8.06 20.42
CA ALA A 38 -11.89 6.90 20.60
C ALA A 38 -11.11 6.96 21.91
N GLU A 39 -10.59 8.13 22.31
CA GLU A 39 -9.93 8.32 23.60
C GLU A 39 -10.87 8.05 24.77
N LEU A 40 -12.09 8.62 24.74
CA LEU A 40 -13.09 8.38 25.78
C LEU A 40 -13.47 6.90 25.92
N LEU A 41 -13.45 6.15 24.81
CA LEU A 41 -13.72 4.71 24.81
C LEU A 41 -12.56 3.87 25.35
N LEU A 42 -11.33 4.39 25.26
CA LEU A 42 -10.12 3.72 25.76
C LEU A 42 -9.79 4.11 27.21
N ALA A 43 -10.36 5.20 27.70
CA ALA A 43 -10.21 5.67 29.06
C ALA A 43 -10.59 4.57 30.08
N GLY A 44 -9.63 4.21 30.93
CA GLY A 44 -9.79 3.15 31.94
C GLY A 44 -9.46 1.73 31.45
N PHE A 45 -9.02 1.57 30.20
CA PHE A 45 -8.62 0.28 29.62
C PHE A 45 -7.17 0.28 29.09
N GLU A 46 -6.35 1.27 29.47
CA GLU A 46 -5.02 1.52 28.91
C GLU A 46 -4.04 0.37 29.15
N GLU A 47 -4.19 -0.31 30.28
CA GLU A 47 -3.31 -1.41 30.68
C GLU A 47 -3.74 -2.78 30.10
N LEU A 48 -4.91 -2.85 29.45
CA LEU A 48 -5.43 -4.09 28.89
C LEU A 48 -4.65 -4.49 27.62
N PRO A 49 -4.21 -5.77 27.50
CA PRO A 49 -3.61 -6.27 26.27
C PRO A 49 -4.43 -6.05 25.01
N GLU A 50 -5.74 -6.17 25.12
CA GLU A 50 -6.70 -6.05 24.03
C GLU A 50 -6.87 -4.61 23.56
N ALA A 51 -6.50 -3.62 24.39
CA ALA A 51 -6.57 -2.20 24.05
C ALA A 51 -5.29 -1.67 23.39
N ALA A 52 -4.19 -2.43 23.46
CA ALA A 52 -2.87 -1.98 23.02
C ALA A 52 -2.83 -1.55 21.54
N HIS A 53 -3.55 -2.26 20.67
CA HIS A 53 -3.60 -1.91 19.25
C HIS A 53 -4.32 -0.57 19.03
N ALA A 54 -5.49 -0.41 19.65
CA ALA A 54 -6.27 0.82 19.60
C ALA A 54 -5.53 2.04 20.20
N LEU A 55 -4.79 1.84 21.29
CA LEU A 55 -3.97 2.90 21.90
C LEU A 55 -2.79 3.30 21.01
N ALA A 56 -2.07 2.34 20.43
CA ALA A 56 -1.01 2.64 19.47
C ALA A 56 -1.55 3.41 18.25
N ALA A 57 -2.73 3.04 17.76
CA ALA A 57 -3.36 3.73 16.64
C ALA A 57 -3.81 5.15 17.00
N LEU A 58 -4.30 5.36 18.23
CA LEU A 58 -4.62 6.70 18.76
C LEU A 58 -3.36 7.57 18.86
N HIS A 59 -2.25 7.05 19.41
CA HIS A 59 -0.98 7.76 19.49
C HIS A 59 -0.42 8.09 18.09
N LEU A 60 -0.49 7.15 17.13
CA LEU A 60 -0.11 7.41 15.74
C LEU A 60 -0.96 8.53 15.13
N ALA A 61 -2.28 8.50 15.33
CA ALA A 61 -3.19 9.51 14.81
C ALA A 61 -2.95 10.92 15.42
N ARG A 62 -2.44 10.97 16.67
CA ARG A 62 -2.01 12.21 17.34
C ARG A 62 -0.61 12.69 16.94
N GLY A 63 0.13 11.90 16.16
CA GLY A 63 1.53 12.19 15.83
C GLY A 63 2.49 11.91 16.99
N GLU A 64 2.05 11.19 18.02
CA GLU A 64 2.85 10.78 19.18
C GLU A 64 3.64 9.51 18.85
N LEU A 65 4.46 9.58 17.80
CA LEU A 65 5.10 8.43 17.15
C LEU A 65 5.98 7.61 18.10
N ALA A 66 6.76 8.28 18.96
CA ALA A 66 7.59 7.62 19.95
C ALA A 66 6.76 6.81 20.96
N MET A 67 5.57 7.31 21.34
CA MET A 67 4.67 6.62 22.26
C MET A 67 4.02 5.41 21.58
N ALA A 68 3.59 5.57 20.33
CA ALA A 68 3.06 4.47 19.52
C ALA A 68 4.11 3.35 19.34
N ALA A 69 5.35 3.70 18.95
CA ALA A 69 6.44 2.75 18.76
C ALA A 69 6.78 2.00 20.06
N ALA A 70 6.90 2.72 21.19
CA ALA A 70 7.21 2.13 22.48
C ALA A 70 6.13 1.12 22.92
N LEU A 71 4.86 1.45 22.71
CA LEU A 71 3.73 0.58 23.06
C LEU A 71 3.71 -0.69 22.18
N LEU A 72 3.96 -0.55 20.87
CA LEU A 72 4.02 -1.66 19.91
C LEU A 72 5.18 -2.60 20.19
N HIS A 73 6.40 -2.09 20.42
CA HIS A 73 7.54 -2.90 20.80
C HIS A 73 7.29 -3.68 22.11
N ARG A 74 6.70 -3.03 23.12
CA ARG A 74 6.34 -3.68 24.39
C ARG A 74 5.35 -4.81 24.18
N ARG A 75 4.43 -4.72 23.21
CA ARG A 75 3.50 -5.81 22.91
C ARG A 75 4.09 -6.91 22.06
N LEU A 76 4.85 -6.59 21.02
CA LEU A 76 5.52 -7.58 20.18
C LEU A 76 6.48 -8.46 21.02
N ASN A 77 7.19 -7.86 21.97
CA ASN A 77 8.07 -8.60 22.89
C ASN A 77 7.34 -9.58 23.81
N ARG A 78 6.03 -9.38 24.06
CA ARG A 78 5.21 -10.28 24.91
C ARG A 78 4.46 -11.35 24.13
N VAL A 79 4.07 -11.05 22.88
CA VAL A 79 3.29 -11.95 22.02
C VAL A 79 4.20 -12.86 21.18
N GLY A 80 5.46 -12.45 20.97
CA GLY A 80 6.42 -13.14 20.11
C GLY A 80 6.25 -12.71 18.65
N GLY A 81 7.34 -12.33 17.98
CA GLY A 81 7.32 -11.70 16.66
C GLY A 81 6.81 -12.57 15.51
N ASP A 82 6.78 -13.89 15.67
CA ASP A 82 6.49 -14.85 14.60
C ASP A 82 5.06 -15.43 14.64
N GLY A 83 4.21 -14.95 15.56
CA GLY A 83 2.83 -15.41 15.72
C GLY A 83 1.82 -14.63 14.87
N VAL A 84 0.73 -15.28 14.45
CA VAL A 84 -0.41 -14.62 13.74
C VAL A 84 -0.98 -13.43 14.52
N LEU A 85 -0.87 -13.44 15.86
CA LEU A 85 -1.29 -12.35 16.73
C LEU A 85 -0.37 -11.12 16.68
N ALA A 86 0.86 -11.24 16.18
CA ALA A 86 1.81 -10.13 16.02
C ALA A 86 1.55 -9.31 14.74
N ALA A 87 0.91 -9.91 13.73
CA ALA A 87 0.67 -9.30 12.43
C ALA A 87 0.03 -7.88 12.48
N PRO A 88 -1.06 -7.62 13.23
CA PRO A 88 -1.64 -6.27 13.29
C PRO A 88 -0.71 -5.25 13.96
N PHE A 89 0.07 -5.67 14.96
CA PHE A 89 1.04 -4.79 15.64
C PHE A 89 2.26 -4.50 14.77
N LEU A 90 2.71 -5.46 13.96
CA LEU A 90 3.78 -5.26 12.99
C LEU A 90 3.34 -4.30 11.87
N GLY A 91 2.12 -4.42 11.37
CA GLY A 91 1.55 -3.48 10.40
C GLY A 91 1.56 -2.05 10.94
N LEU A 92 1.00 -1.85 12.13
CA LEU A 92 0.96 -0.53 12.76
C LEU A 92 2.35 0.02 13.11
N LEU A 93 3.32 -0.85 13.44
CA LEU A 93 4.70 -0.43 13.69
C LEU A 93 5.38 0.04 12.41
N VAL A 94 5.11 -0.60 11.27
CA VAL A 94 5.55 -0.13 9.96
C VAL A 94 4.97 1.26 9.69
N ASP A 95 3.69 1.49 9.97
CA ASP A 95 3.09 2.82 9.80
C ASP A 95 3.71 3.89 10.72
N VAL A 96 4.03 3.54 11.97
CA VAL A 96 4.75 4.42 12.90
C VAL A 96 6.16 4.72 12.39
N GLN A 97 6.92 3.72 11.94
CA GLN A 97 8.28 3.90 11.41
C GLN A 97 8.28 4.70 10.10
N LEU A 98 7.27 4.51 9.25
CA LEU A 98 7.07 5.31 8.05
C LEU A 98 6.69 6.75 8.39
N ALA A 99 5.91 6.97 9.45
CA ALA A 99 5.61 8.31 9.95
C ALA A 99 6.83 8.98 10.60
N GLU A 100 7.70 8.20 11.25
CA GLU A 100 8.89 8.66 11.98
C GLU A 100 10.05 9.02 11.05
N GLY A 101 10.12 8.44 9.84
CA GLY A 101 11.28 8.65 8.97
C GLY A 101 11.14 8.42 7.46
N ALA A 102 9.97 8.10 6.90
CA ALA A 102 9.84 8.00 5.44
C ALA A 102 9.73 9.40 4.82
N VAL A 103 10.88 10.05 4.63
CA VAL A 103 11.01 11.29 3.87
C VAL A 103 11.30 10.92 2.41
N LEU A 104 10.38 11.25 1.51
CA LEU A 104 10.63 11.27 0.08
C LEU A 104 11.23 12.61 -0.29
N SER A 105 12.45 12.62 -0.80
CA SER A 105 12.96 13.78 -1.53
C SER A 105 12.55 13.67 -2.99
N THR A 106 11.93 14.72 -3.53
CA THR A 106 11.78 14.81 -4.99
C THR A 106 13.15 15.10 -5.60
N PHE A 107 13.31 14.85 -6.91
CA PHE A 107 14.52 15.23 -7.64
C PHE A 107 14.83 16.74 -7.59
N ARG A 108 13.87 17.56 -7.14
CA ARG A 108 14.02 19.01 -6.91
C ARG A 108 14.43 19.36 -5.48
N GLY A 109 14.71 18.36 -4.64
CA GLY A 109 15.12 18.55 -3.24
C GLY A 109 13.97 18.88 -2.28
N THR A 110 12.72 18.80 -2.72
CA THR A 110 11.58 19.00 -1.81
C THR A 110 11.32 17.72 -1.03
N GLU A 111 11.40 17.79 0.28
CA GLU A 111 11.09 16.68 1.18
C GLU A 111 9.58 16.61 1.43
N THR A 112 9.03 15.40 1.42
CA THR A 112 7.63 15.12 1.70
C THR A 112 7.55 13.85 2.52
N SER A 113 6.79 13.87 3.62
CA SER A 113 6.65 12.73 4.53
C SER A 113 5.17 12.41 4.80
N GLY A 114 4.92 11.28 5.48
CA GLY A 114 3.58 10.87 5.93
C GLY A 114 2.58 10.70 4.78
N ARG A 115 1.38 11.24 4.95
CA ARG A 115 0.26 11.06 4.00
C ARG A 115 0.54 11.58 2.59
N LYS A 116 1.15 12.76 2.48
CA LYS A 116 1.50 13.35 1.17
C LYS A 116 2.51 12.48 0.42
N ALA A 117 3.45 11.87 1.13
CA ALA A 117 4.42 10.96 0.55
C ALA A 117 3.74 9.70 0.02
N ALA A 118 2.84 9.11 0.82
CA ALA A 118 2.09 7.94 0.42
C ALA A 118 1.20 8.19 -0.81
N ASP A 119 0.53 9.35 -0.87
CA ASP A 119 -0.29 9.76 -2.02
C ASP A 119 0.53 9.91 -3.30
N LEU A 120 1.73 10.50 -3.20
CA LEU A 120 2.65 10.62 -4.32
C LEU A 120 3.09 9.24 -4.81
N VAL A 121 3.50 8.35 -3.90
CA VAL A 121 3.93 6.99 -4.28
C VAL A 121 2.79 6.20 -4.89
N ALA A 122 1.60 6.23 -4.29
CA ALA A 122 0.42 5.55 -4.82
C ALA A 122 0.07 6.05 -6.24
N GLY A 123 0.11 7.36 -6.46
CA GLY A 123 -0.11 7.95 -7.79
C GLY A 123 0.96 7.53 -8.81
N LEU A 124 2.23 7.51 -8.41
CA LEU A 124 3.34 7.07 -9.26
C LEU A 124 3.22 5.57 -9.60
N LEU A 125 2.96 4.71 -8.62
CA LEU A 125 2.77 3.27 -8.82
C LEU A 125 1.58 2.98 -9.72
N THR A 126 0.45 3.67 -9.51
CA THR A 126 -0.74 3.52 -10.35
C THR A 126 -0.41 3.84 -11.81
N ARG A 127 0.25 4.98 -12.06
CA ARG A 127 0.64 5.40 -13.40
C ARG A 127 1.65 4.42 -14.03
N ALA A 128 2.60 3.92 -13.25
CA ALA A 128 3.59 2.95 -13.73
C ALA A 128 2.93 1.62 -14.11
N CYS A 129 2.03 1.09 -13.27
CA CYS A 129 1.34 -0.16 -13.53
C CYS A 129 0.40 -0.05 -14.73
N LEU A 130 -0.34 1.06 -14.88
CA LEU A 130 -1.17 1.33 -16.05
C LEU A 130 -0.30 1.40 -17.32
N SER A 131 0.81 2.15 -17.29
CA SER A 131 1.74 2.23 -18.42
C SER A 131 2.28 0.85 -18.82
N ALA A 132 2.59 0.00 -17.85
CA ALA A 132 3.03 -1.37 -18.09
C ALA A 132 1.92 -2.24 -18.70
N LEU A 133 0.68 -2.17 -18.20
CA LEU A 133 -0.46 -2.87 -18.78
C LEU A 133 -0.69 -2.46 -20.23
N THR A 134 -0.68 -1.16 -20.52
CA THR A 134 -0.81 -0.64 -21.87
C THR A 134 0.31 -1.15 -22.78
N VAL A 135 1.56 -1.16 -22.31
CA VAL A 135 2.68 -1.74 -23.07
C VAL A 135 2.47 -3.23 -23.33
N ARG A 136 1.89 -4.00 -22.40
CA ARG A 136 1.59 -5.42 -22.66
C ARG A 136 0.57 -5.59 -23.77
N VAL A 137 -0.50 -4.79 -23.77
CA VAL A 137 -1.53 -4.79 -24.85
C VAL A 137 -0.89 -4.43 -26.19
N LEU A 138 -0.14 -3.32 -26.27
CA LEU A 138 0.52 -2.92 -27.50
C LEU A 138 1.56 -3.94 -27.98
N ALA A 139 2.28 -4.57 -27.05
CA ALA A 139 3.25 -5.61 -27.39
C ALA A 139 2.55 -6.87 -27.94
N GLU A 140 1.37 -7.22 -27.46
CA GLU A 140 0.57 -8.32 -27.99
C GLU A 140 0.11 -8.01 -29.42
N GLU A 141 -0.47 -6.84 -29.64
CA GLU A 141 -0.92 -6.35 -30.96
C GLU A 141 0.24 -6.17 -31.96
N ALA A 142 1.45 -5.85 -31.48
CA ALA A 142 2.65 -5.74 -32.29
C ALA A 142 3.35 -7.09 -32.57
N GLY A 143 2.85 -8.21 -32.02
CA GLY A 143 3.50 -9.52 -32.09
C GLY A 143 4.82 -9.61 -31.30
N LEU A 144 4.99 -8.74 -30.30
CA LEU A 144 6.16 -8.61 -29.42
C LEU A 144 5.95 -9.26 -28.04
N ALA A 145 4.87 -10.01 -27.82
CA ALA A 145 4.60 -10.64 -26.52
C ALA A 145 5.78 -11.51 -26.01
N ARG A 146 6.52 -12.17 -26.91
CA ARG A 146 7.72 -12.98 -26.58
C ARG A 146 8.94 -12.15 -26.16
N GLU A 147 8.93 -10.85 -26.39
CA GLU A 147 9.98 -9.92 -25.98
C GLU A 147 9.81 -9.44 -24.53
N LEU A 148 8.62 -9.66 -23.93
CA LEU A 148 8.33 -9.36 -22.53
C LEU A 148 8.91 -10.45 -21.60
N ASP A 149 10.23 -10.61 -21.66
CA ASP A 149 10.98 -11.56 -20.83
C ASP A 149 11.94 -10.79 -19.89
N PRO A 150 11.80 -10.93 -18.56
CA PRO A 150 12.63 -10.24 -17.58
C PRO A 150 14.13 -10.52 -17.74
N ALA A 151 14.52 -11.73 -18.19
CA ALA A 151 15.91 -12.09 -18.42
C ALA A 151 16.50 -11.39 -19.65
N ARG A 152 15.67 -11.13 -20.68
CA ARG A 152 16.10 -10.42 -21.90
C ARG A 152 16.20 -8.92 -21.65
N VAL A 153 15.21 -8.32 -21.00
CA VAL A 153 15.14 -6.86 -20.81
C VAL A 153 16.15 -6.30 -19.78
N SER A 154 16.69 -7.17 -18.93
CA SER A 154 17.70 -6.84 -17.93
C SER A 154 19.13 -6.79 -18.47
N GLN A 155 19.38 -7.31 -19.69
CA GLN A 155 20.70 -7.25 -20.30
C GLN A 155 21.11 -5.80 -20.60
N ALA A 156 22.36 -5.43 -20.29
CA ALA A 156 22.87 -4.07 -20.51
C ALA A 156 22.83 -3.64 -21.99
N SER A 157 23.05 -4.60 -22.90
CA SER A 157 23.02 -4.39 -24.35
C SER A 157 21.62 -4.39 -24.95
N TRP A 158 20.58 -4.76 -24.19
CA TRP A 158 19.22 -4.88 -24.70
C TRP A 158 18.69 -3.56 -25.24
N TYR A 159 18.94 -2.44 -24.54
CA TYR A 159 18.44 -1.15 -25.02
C TYR A 159 19.00 -0.74 -26.40
N PRO A 160 20.32 -0.66 -26.58
CA PRO A 160 20.89 -0.24 -27.87
C PRO A 160 20.73 -1.28 -28.98
N ARG A 161 20.67 -2.59 -28.66
CA ARG A 161 20.63 -3.66 -29.69
C ARG A 161 19.25 -4.16 -30.05
N GLU A 162 18.32 -4.19 -29.09
CA GLU A 162 17.00 -4.78 -29.26
C GLU A 162 15.90 -3.73 -29.17
N PHE A 163 15.88 -2.96 -28.07
CA PHE A 163 14.77 -2.06 -27.79
C PHE A 163 14.69 -0.93 -28.81
N LYS A 164 15.74 -0.11 -28.91
CA LYS A 164 15.75 1.08 -29.77
C LYS A 164 15.59 0.75 -31.27
N PRO A 165 16.28 -0.23 -31.86
CA PRO A 165 16.18 -0.50 -33.30
C PRO A 165 14.99 -1.37 -33.70
N ARG A 166 14.54 -2.32 -32.86
CA ARG A 166 13.53 -3.34 -33.25
C ARG A 166 12.20 -3.21 -32.53
N ILE A 167 12.20 -3.01 -31.22
CA ILE A 167 10.97 -3.02 -30.39
C ILE A 167 10.27 -1.65 -30.44
N TYR A 168 11.02 -0.57 -30.25
CA TYR A 168 10.50 0.79 -30.16
C TYR A 168 9.70 1.23 -31.40
N PRO A 169 10.19 1.06 -32.65
CA PRO A 169 9.45 1.50 -33.83
C PRO A 169 8.10 0.77 -34.00
N LYS A 170 8.07 -0.54 -33.71
CA LYS A 170 6.85 -1.35 -33.79
C LYS A 170 5.84 -0.96 -32.72
N LEU A 171 6.32 -0.73 -31.50
CA LEU A 171 5.49 -0.30 -30.38
C LEU A 171 4.92 1.11 -30.62
N LEU A 172 5.73 2.01 -31.18
CA LEU A 172 5.29 3.36 -31.55
C LEU A 172 4.24 3.34 -32.67
N ALA A 173 4.45 2.55 -33.72
CA ALA A 173 3.48 2.41 -34.80
C ALA A 173 2.12 1.92 -34.26
N LYS A 174 2.12 0.91 -33.38
CA LYS A 174 0.88 0.45 -32.74
C LYS A 174 0.27 1.46 -31.78
N ALA A 175 1.09 2.22 -31.04
CA ALA A 175 0.60 3.30 -30.20
C ALA A 175 -0.07 4.43 -31.00
N GLN A 176 0.39 4.68 -32.24
CA GLN A 176 -0.22 5.66 -33.14
C GLN A 176 -1.54 5.18 -33.74
N GLU A 177 -1.69 3.87 -33.96
CA GLU A 177 -2.95 3.24 -34.37
C GLU A 177 -4.02 3.26 -33.25
N MET A 178 -3.59 3.30 -31.98
CA MET A 178 -4.43 3.24 -30.78
C MET A 178 -4.21 4.48 -29.88
N PRO A 179 -4.59 5.69 -30.32
CA PRO A 179 -4.32 6.94 -29.60
C PRO A 179 -4.97 6.99 -28.21
N GLU A 180 -6.07 6.27 -27.98
CA GLU A 180 -6.78 6.16 -26.70
C GLU A 180 -5.90 5.62 -25.57
N LEU A 181 -4.83 4.89 -25.91
CA LEU A 181 -3.91 4.29 -24.96
C LEU A 181 -2.83 5.27 -24.46
N GLY A 182 -2.73 6.48 -25.03
CA GLY A 182 -1.94 7.59 -24.48
C GLY A 182 -0.42 7.35 -24.38
N LEU A 183 0.13 6.49 -25.24
CA LEU A 183 1.56 6.15 -25.26
C LEU A 183 2.34 6.73 -26.45
N ALA A 184 1.67 7.24 -27.48
CA ALA A 184 2.30 7.68 -28.72
C ALA A 184 3.31 8.84 -28.54
N ASP A 185 3.06 9.74 -27.58
CA ASP A 185 3.88 10.95 -27.35
C ASP A 185 5.02 10.73 -26.34
N ARG A 186 5.25 9.48 -25.89
CA ARG A 186 6.23 9.22 -24.84
C ARG A 186 7.64 9.06 -25.38
N SER A 187 8.61 9.57 -24.61
CA SER A 187 10.02 9.44 -24.96
C SER A 187 10.46 7.97 -25.00
N PRO A 188 11.44 7.60 -25.85
CA PRO A 188 12.00 6.25 -25.89
C PRO A 188 12.45 5.73 -24.52
N TRP A 189 13.00 6.62 -23.69
CA TRP A 189 13.44 6.31 -22.33
C TRP A 189 12.27 5.95 -21.40
N SER A 190 11.17 6.70 -21.46
CA SER A 190 9.97 6.40 -20.67
C SER A 190 9.30 5.10 -21.11
N LEU A 191 9.30 4.81 -22.41
CA LEU A 191 8.74 3.57 -22.97
C LEU A 191 9.58 2.36 -22.59
N GLN A 192 10.91 2.49 -22.61
CA GLN A 192 11.82 1.43 -22.16
C GLN A 192 11.57 1.05 -20.70
N ALA A 193 11.41 2.05 -19.81
CA ALA A 193 11.13 1.81 -18.39
C ALA A 193 9.80 1.06 -18.21
N SER A 194 8.76 1.47 -18.95
CA SER A 194 7.44 0.82 -18.93
C SER A 194 7.50 -0.61 -19.49
N PHE A 195 8.29 -0.83 -20.54
CA PHE A 195 8.49 -2.17 -21.13
C PHE A 195 9.21 -3.13 -20.19
N ARG A 196 10.22 -2.65 -19.46
CA ARG A 196 10.88 -3.44 -18.41
C ARG A 196 9.90 -3.84 -17.32
N LEU A 197 9.10 -2.89 -16.84
CA LEU A 197 8.09 -3.17 -15.82
C LEU A 197 7.03 -4.18 -16.33
N ALA A 198 6.60 -4.03 -17.58
CA ALA A 198 5.69 -4.96 -18.27
C ALA A 198 6.25 -6.37 -18.42
N ALA A 199 7.57 -6.52 -18.57
CA ALA A 199 8.25 -7.81 -18.62
C ALA A 199 8.43 -8.42 -17.21
N SER A 200 8.61 -7.60 -16.18
CA SER A 200 8.81 -8.07 -14.79
C SER A 200 7.55 -8.64 -14.14
N PHE A 201 6.36 -8.21 -14.56
CA PHE A 201 5.10 -8.60 -13.92
C PHE A 201 4.05 -9.07 -14.94
N SER A 202 3.27 -10.08 -14.55
CA SER A 202 2.16 -10.56 -15.38
C SER A 202 1.01 -9.56 -15.44
N THR A 203 0.18 -9.64 -16.49
CA THR A 203 -1.03 -8.81 -16.62
C THR A 203 -1.92 -8.92 -15.38
N LYS A 204 -2.09 -10.13 -14.83
CA LYS A 204 -2.87 -10.37 -13.61
C LYS A 204 -2.30 -9.62 -12.41
N LYS A 205 -0.99 -9.70 -12.16
CA LYS A 205 -0.34 -9.00 -11.03
C LYS A 205 -0.46 -7.48 -11.15
N LEU A 206 -0.22 -6.94 -12.34
CA LEU A 206 -0.35 -5.50 -12.59
C LEU A 206 -1.80 -5.02 -12.42
N ALA A 207 -2.78 -5.78 -12.93
CA ALA A 207 -4.19 -5.45 -12.79
C ALA A 207 -4.65 -5.49 -11.32
N THR A 208 -4.23 -6.51 -10.55
CA THR A 208 -4.50 -6.57 -9.11
C THR A 208 -3.90 -5.38 -8.38
N ALA A 209 -2.63 -5.04 -8.65
CA ALA A 209 -1.97 -3.89 -8.02
C ALA A 209 -2.69 -2.56 -8.31
N VAL A 210 -3.15 -2.34 -9.55
CA VAL A 210 -3.96 -1.16 -9.90
C VAL A 210 -5.30 -1.18 -9.16
N ALA A 211 -5.98 -2.32 -9.13
CA ALA A 211 -7.26 -2.45 -8.43
C ALA A 211 -7.11 -2.15 -6.93
N ASP A 212 -6.05 -2.64 -6.29
CA ASP A 212 -5.74 -2.33 -4.90
C ASP A 212 -5.51 -0.82 -4.71
N LEU A 213 -4.62 -0.21 -5.51
CA LEU A 213 -4.33 1.22 -5.43
C LEU A 213 -5.57 2.12 -5.65
N LEU A 214 -6.50 1.71 -6.53
CA LEU A 214 -7.74 2.43 -6.79
C LEU A 214 -8.81 2.20 -5.72
N ARG A 215 -9.01 0.96 -5.25
CA ARG A 215 -9.98 0.64 -4.17
C ARG A 215 -9.65 1.41 -2.90
N PHE A 216 -8.39 1.46 -2.53
CA PHE A 216 -7.98 2.27 -1.40
C PHE A 216 -7.88 3.76 -1.71
N GLY A 217 -7.78 4.15 -2.99
CA GLY A 217 -8.06 5.51 -3.47
C GLY A 217 -9.45 6.01 -3.08
N ALA A 218 -10.46 5.16 -3.13
CA ALA A 218 -11.81 5.50 -2.68
C ALA A 218 -11.92 5.53 -1.15
N LEU A 219 -11.26 4.59 -0.45
CA LEU A 219 -11.22 4.55 1.02
C LEU A 219 -10.35 5.67 1.64
N ARG A 220 -9.50 6.34 0.86
CA ARG A 220 -8.72 7.53 1.26
C ARG A 220 -9.61 8.72 1.66
N ALA A 221 -10.85 8.76 1.18
CA ALA A 221 -11.83 9.80 1.56
C ALA A 221 -12.30 9.67 3.01
N GLU A 222 -12.07 8.51 3.66
CA GLU A 222 -12.66 8.19 4.98
C GLU A 222 -11.64 8.14 6.13
N GLY A 223 -10.36 8.44 5.90
CA GLY A 223 -9.38 8.64 6.98
C GLY A 223 -8.44 7.47 7.31
N LEU A 224 -8.40 6.41 6.48
CA LEU A 224 -7.54 5.24 6.68
C LEU A 224 -6.03 5.51 6.50
N GLU A 225 -5.23 4.57 7.03
CA GLU A 225 -3.75 4.49 7.01
C GLU A 225 -3.16 4.89 5.64
N PRO A 226 -2.21 5.84 5.60
CA PRO A 226 -1.75 6.39 4.33
C PRO A 226 -1.00 5.38 3.44
N TRP A 227 -0.28 4.43 4.04
CA TRP A 227 0.65 3.55 3.32
C TRP A 227 0.10 2.16 3.01
N ALA A 228 -0.96 1.71 3.68
CA ALA A 228 -1.64 0.45 3.39
C ALA A 228 -1.87 0.18 1.89
N PRO A 229 -2.29 1.15 1.05
CA PRO A 229 -2.49 0.94 -0.39
C PRO A 229 -1.19 0.63 -1.13
N VAL A 230 -0.11 1.32 -0.74
CA VAL A 230 1.22 1.18 -1.34
C VAL A 230 1.82 -0.17 -0.95
N VAL A 231 1.71 -0.55 0.32
CA VAL A 231 2.20 -1.81 0.85
C VAL A 231 1.47 -2.99 0.22
N LEU A 232 0.14 -2.93 0.11
CA LEU A 232 -0.65 -3.98 -0.54
C LEU A 232 -0.35 -4.10 -2.03
N ALA A 233 -0.20 -2.98 -2.75
CA ALA A 233 0.20 -3.01 -4.15
C ALA A 233 1.59 -3.62 -4.34
N TYR A 234 2.54 -3.26 -3.47
CA TYR A 234 3.87 -3.86 -3.45
C TYR A 234 3.79 -5.37 -3.17
N ALA A 235 3.02 -5.77 -2.17
CA ALA A 235 2.78 -7.18 -1.86
C ALA A 235 2.13 -7.92 -3.05
N SER A 236 1.12 -7.37 -3.72
CA SER A 236 0.49 -7.99 -4.90
C SER A 236 1.47 -8.18 -6.08
N LEU A 237 2.43 -7.26 -6.24
CA LEU A 237 3.49 -7.38 -7.26
C LEU A 237 4.52 -8.46 -6.89
N PHE A 238 5.02 -8.42 -5.65
CA PHE A 238 6.17 -9.19 -5.20
C PHE A 238 5.84 -10.45 -4.40
N ALA A 239 4.58 -10.69 -4.04
CA ALA A 239 4.15 -11.94 -3.43
C ALA A 239 4.55 -13.06 -4.38
N ALA A 240 5.29 -14.02 -3.81
CA ALA A 240 5.51 -15.30 -4.45
C ALA A 240 4.14 -15.85 -4.84
N SER A 241 3.99 -16.21 -6.10
CA SER A 241 2.78 -16.81 -6.64
C SER A 241 2.54 -18.15 -5.94
N ASN A 242 1.91 -18.13 -4.77
CA ASN A 242 1.27 -19.31 -4.22
C ASN A 242 -0.07 -19.49 -4.93
N SER A 243 0.00 -20.06 -6.12
CA SER A 243 -1.09 -20.81 -6.73
C SER A 243 -0.57 -21.51 -7.99
N SER A 244 -0.32 -22.82 -7.84
CA SER A 244 -0.59 -23.81 -8.87
C SER A 244 -1.98 -23.62 -9.49
#